data_AF-A0A7W9MIQ3-F1
#
_entry.id   AF-A0A7W9MIQ3-F1
#
_cell.length_a   1.000
_cell.length_b   1.000
_cell.length_c   1.000
_cell.angle_alpha   90.00
_cell.angle_beta   90.00
_cell.angle_gamma   90.00
#
_symmetry.space_group_name_H-M   'P 1'
#
loop_
_entity.id
_entity.type
_entity.pdbx_description
1 polymer ?
#
loop_
_entity_poly.entity_id
_entity_poly.type
_entity_poly.pdbx_seq_one_letter_code
_entity_poly.pdbx_strand_id
1 'polypeptide(L)' 'MTISSSLPFIATTSPSGDIVVFYVGTEPRMTPEQALAFADQLRDLATQAACADLVNC' A
#
# COMPACT_ATOMS: atom_id res chain seq x y z
N MET A 1 2.82 -23.21 6.08
CA MET A 1 2.18 -22.11 6.83
C MET A 1 2.69 -20.81 6.25
N THR A 2 1.92 -20.18 5.37
CA THR A 2 2.21 -18.84 4.86
C THR A 2 1.90 -17.87 5.99
N ILE A 3 2.94 -17.32 6.61
CA ILE A 3 2.77 -16.23 7.58
C ILE A 3 2.37 -15.02 6.75
N SER A 4 1.07 -14.72 6.70
CA SER A 4 0.59 -13.40 6.33
C SER A 4 1.14 -12.44 7.38
N SER A 5 2.35 -11.93 7.16
CA SER A 5 2.92 -10.87 7.97
C SER A 5 2.03 -9.66 7.74
N SER A 6 1.05 -9.47 8.63
CA SER A 6 0.18 -8.31 8.60
C SER A 6 1.08 -7.10 8.74
N LEU A 7 1.32 -6.39 7.63
CA LEU A 7 2.04 -5.14 7.65
C LEU A 7 1.37 -4.23 8.69
N PRO A 8 2.14 -3.51 9.52
CA PRO A 8 1.58 -2.60 10.52
C PRO A 8 0.88 -1.39 9.86
N PHE A 9 1.05 -1.25 8.53
CA PHE A 9 0.40 -0.25 7.71
C PHE A 9 -0.39 -0.91 6.58
N ILE A 10 -1.52 -0.31 6.23
CA ILE A 10 -2.36 -0.67 5.09
C ILE A 10 -2.49 0.58 4.21
N ALA A 11 -2.31 0.44 2.91
CA ALA A 11 -2.56 1.51 1.95
C ALA A 11 -3.76 1.20 1.05
N THR A 12 -4.53 2.23 0.69
CA THR A 12 -5.64 2.14 -0.27
C THR A 12 -5.74 3.45 -1.04
N THR A 13 -6.49 3.45 -2.14
CA THR A 13 -6.82 4.68 -2.89
C THR A 13 -8.13 5.27 -2.39
N SER A 14 -8.15 6.58 -2.19
CA SER A 14 -9.37 7.33 -1.90
C SER A 14 -10.23 7.43 -3.16
N PRO A 15 -11.54 7.71 -3.03
CA PRO A 15 -12.39 8.01 -4.19
C PRO A 15 -11.90 9.21 -5.02
N SER A 16 -11.06 10.07 -4.43
CA SER A 16 -10.45 11.23 -5.08
C SER A 16 -9.14 10.89 -5.82
N GLY A 17 -8.64 9.66 -5.70
CA GLY A 17 -7.39 9.20 -6.31
C GLY A 17 -6.15 9.29 -5.40
N ASP A 18 -6.27 9.87 -4.21
CA ASP A 18 -5.16 9.96 -3.25
C ASP A 18 -4.83 8.60 -2.65
N ILE A 19 -3.55 8.32 -2.39
CA ILE A 19 -3.16 7.13 -1.62
C ILE A 19 -3.23 7.45 -0.13
N VAL A 20 -4.06 6.71 0.60
CA VAL A 20 -4.28 6.85 2.04
C VAL A 20 -3.62 5.68 2.76
N VAL A 21 -2.80 5.99 3.77
CA VAL A 21 -2.10 5.00 4.58
C VAL A 21 -2.67 4.98 5.99
N PHE A 22 -3.09 3.80 6.43
CA PHE A 22 -3.60 3.52 7.77
C PHE A 22 -2.56 2.76 8.57
N TYR A 23 -2.38 3.17 9.80
CA TYR A 23 -1.64 2.40 10.79
C TYR A 23 -2.61 1.49 11.55
N VAL A 24 -2.35 0.17 11.52
CA VAL A 24 -3.22 -0.87 12.09
C VAL A 24 -2.50 -1.81 13.06
N GLY A 25 -1.18 -1.68 13.17
CA GLY A 25 -0.36 -2.48 14.09
C GLY A 25 -0.40 -1.99 15.53
N THR A 26 0.27 -2.73 16.42
CA THR A 26 0.49 -2.33 17.81
C THR A 26 1.67 -1.38 17.98
N GLU A 27 2.62 -1.39 17.03
CA GLU A 27 3.77 -0.49 17.00
C GLU A 27 4.06 0.00 15.57
N PRO A 28 4.36 1.30 15.33
CA PRO A 28 4.58 1.85 13.99
C PRO A 28 6.00 1.58 13.50
N ARG A 29 6.42 0.31 13.54
CA ARG A 29 7.75 -0.15 13.15
C ARG A 29 7.64 -1.28 12.16
N MET A 30 8.46 -1.22 11.11
CA MET A 30 8.58 -2.27 10.10
C MET A 30 10.00 -2.80 10.09
N THR A 31 10.17 -4.10 9.86
CA THR A 31 11.46 -4.63 9.43
C THR A 31 11.77 -4.17 8.00
N PRO A 32 13.03 -4.21 7.55
CA PRO A 32 13.39 -3.86 6.17
C PRO A 32 12.56 -4.63 5.12
N GLU A 33 12.28 -5.91 5.35
CA GLU A 33 11.49 -6.76 4.45
C GLU A 33 10.03 -6.31 4.38
N GLN A 34 9.45 -5.92 5.53
CA GLN A 34 8.10 -5.37 5.59
C GLN A 34 8.03 -3.99 4.90
N ALA A 35 9.06 -3.17 5.06
CA ALA A 35 9.14 -1.86 4.40
C ALA A 35 9.20 -2.00 2.87
N LEU A 36 9.96 -2.98 2.36
CA LEU A 36 10.01 -3.30 0.93
C LEU A 36 8.64 -3.78 0.41
N ALA A 37 8.01 -4.72 1.12
CA ALA A 37 6.68 -5.21 0.73
C ALA A 37 5.62 -4.09 0.73
N PHE A 38 5.68 -3.16 1.69
CA PHE A 38 4.79 -2.02 1.73
C PHE A 38 5.07 -1.01 0.60
N ALA A 39 6.34 -0.78 0.26
CA ALA A 39 6.72 0.08 -0.86
C ALA A 39 6.22 -0.48 -2.20
N ASP A 40 6.29 -1.81 -2.40
CA ASP A 40 5.73 -2.46 -3.57
C ASP A 40 4.21 -2.28 -3.65
N GLN A 41 3.50 -2.42 -2.52
CA GLN A 41 2.05 -2.14 -2.46
C GLN A 41 1.73 -0.68 -2.86
N LEU A 42 2.50 0.29 -2.38
CA LEU A 42 2.31 1.70 -2.73
C LEU A 42 2.55 1.96 -4.22
N ARG A 43 3.55 1.30 -4.80
CA ARG A 43 3.88 1.41 -6.24
C ARG A 43 2.77 0.83 -7.11
N ASP A 44 2.18 -0.29 -6.72
CA ASP A 44 1.05 -0.88 -7.43
C ASP A 44 -0.18 0.03 -7.38
N LEU A 45 -0.49 0.60 -6.20
CA LEU A 45 -1.59 1.57 -6.04
C LEU A 45 -1.37 2.84 -6.88
N ALA A 46 -0.16 3.38 -6.89
CA ALA A 46 0.18 4.55 -7.70
C ALA A 46 0.06 4.27 -9.21
N THR A 47 0.45 3.06 -9.64
CA THR A 47 0.34 2.64 -11.04
C THR A 47 -1.12 2.50 -11.46
N GLN A 48 -1.96 1.90 -10.61
CA GLN A 48 -3.39 1.78 -10.83
C GLN A 48 -4.07 3.15 -10.89
N ALA A 49 -3.73 4.06 -9.98
CA ALA A 49 -4.24 5.43 -9.98
C ALA A 49 -3.85 6.17 -11.27
N ALA A 50 -2.59 6.09 -11.69
CA ALA A 50 -2.11 6.73 -12.90
C ALA A 50 -2.78 6.18 -14.18
N CYS A 51 -3.07 4.88 -14.26
CA CYS A 51 -3.80 4.30 -15.40
C CYS A 51 -5.30 4.63 -15.34
N ALA A 52 -5.89 4.76 -14.14
CA ALA A 52 -7.29 5.16 -13.97
C ALA A 52 -7.56 6.61 -14.40
N ASP A 53 -6.63 7.53 -14.13
CA ASP A 53 -6.69 8.93 -14.60
C ASP A 53 -6.55 9.07 -16.12
N LEU A 54 -5.99 8.06 -16.80
CA LEU A 54 -5.69 8.15 -18.23
C LEU A 54 -6.80 7.65 -19.16
N VAL A 55 -7.90 7.05 -18.66
CA VAL A 55 -9.03 6.48 -19.45
C VAL A 55 -8.61 6.07 -20.87
N ASN A 56 -7.56 5.24 -21.00
CA ASN A 56 -7.26 4.45 -22.19
C ASN A 56 -6.13 3.43 -21.93
N CYS A 57 -6.24 2.69 -20.83
CA CYS A 57 -5.76 1.32 -20.76
C CYS A 57 -7.02 0.44 -20.97
#